data_AF-A0A7L3PUU9-F1
#
_entry.id   AF-A0A7L3PUU9-F1
#
_cell.length_a   1.000
_cell.length_b   1.000
_cell.length_c   1.000
_cell.angle_alpha   90.00
_cell.angle_beta   90.00
_cell.angle_gamma   90.00
#
_symmetry.space_group_name_H-M   'P 1'
#
loop_
_entity.id
_entity.type
_entity.pdbx_description
1 polymer ?
#
loop_
_entity_poly.entity_id
_entity_poly.type
_entity_poly.pdbx_seq_one_letter_code
_entity_poly.pdbx_strand_id
1 'polypeptide(L)'
;SSAVVDGLYNEYIGHAESPAQVRDGLLDAMGDVFFVFSSIATARYHRDAGNPVYFYEFQHRPSSAEGVLPEFVKADHGAEIAFVFGKPFLAGDV
;
A
#
# COMPACT_ATOMS: atom_id res chain seq x y z
N SER A 1 -22.67 3.96 -11.32
CA SER A 1 -22.03 5.25 -11.01
C SER A 1 -22.14 5.58 -9.52
N SER A 2 -23.32 5.66 -8.88
CA SER A 2 -23.37 5.76 -7.40
C SER A 2 -23.11 4.43 -6.68
N ALA A 3 -23.69 3.32 -7.16
CA ALA A 3 -23.59 2.02 -6.46
C ALA A 3 -22.14 1.53 -6.17
N VAL A 4 -21.17 1.88 -7.01
CA VAL A 4 -19.75 1.54 -6.78
C VAL A 4 -19.16 2.41 -5.66
N VAL A 5 -19.45 3.71 -5.68
CA VAL A 5 -19.03 4.65 -4.65
C VAL A 5 -19.70 4.31 -3.31
N ASP A 6 -21.00 3.98 -3.34
CA ASP A 6 -21.77 3.58 -2.16
C ASP A 6 -21.24 2.26 -1.58
N GLY A 7 -20.87 1.30 -2.45
CA GLY A 7 -20.23 0.04 -2.05
C GLY A 7 -18.88 0.25 -1.38
N LEU A 8 -18.01 1.07 -1.98
CA LEU A 8 -16.70 1.43 -1.39
C LEU A 8 -16.87 2.15 -0.06
N TYR A 9 -17.81 3.09 0.03
CA TYR A 9 -18.09 3.79 1.28
C TYR A 9 -18.51 2.82 2.38
N ASN A 10 -19.46 1.93 2.10
CA ASN A 10 -19.96 0.98 3.09
C ASN A 10 -18.88 0.00 3.55
N GLU A 11 -18.06 -0.51 2.63
CA GLU A 11 -16.99 -1.47 2.93
C GLU A 11 -15.89 -0.86 3.80
N TYR A 12 -15.41 0.35 3.45
CA TYR A 12 -14.21 0.91 4.06
C TYR A 12 -14.49 1.95 5.16
N ILE A 13 -15.63 2.64 5.13
CA ILE A 13 -15.90 3.81 5.98
C ILE A 13 -17.22 3.68 6.74
N GLY A 14 -18.17 2.86 6.27
CA GLY A 14 -19.55 2.81 6.78
C GLY A 14 -19.71 2.46 8.27
N HIS A 15 -18.66 1.89 8.87
CA HIS A 15 -18.63 1.48 10.28
C HIS A 15 -17.60 2.27 11.12
N ALA A 16 -17.06 3.36 10.59
CA ALA A 16 -16.07 4.17 11.31
C ALA A 16 -16.72 4.95 12.48
N GLU A 17 -16.13 4.84 13.67
CA GLU A 17 -16.59 5.51 14.89
C GLU A 17 -15.75 6.74 15.26
N SER A 18 -14.67 6.99 14.51
CA SER A 18 -13.73 8.08 14.77
C SER A 18 -13.14 8.67 13.48
N PRO A 19 -12.68 9.93 13.50
CA PRO A 19 -11.98 10.53 12.36
C PRO A 19 -10.74 9.74 11.92
N ALA A 20 -10.06 9.07 12.85
CA ALA A 20 -8.90 8.22 12.54
C ALA A 20 -9.32 7.00 11.72
N GLN A 21 -10.42 6.32 12.08
CA GLN A 21 -10.94 5.19 11.31
C GLN A 21 -11.46 5.62 9.93
N VAL A 22 -12.07 6.82 9.81
CA VAL A 22 -12.46 7.36 8.50
C VAL A 22 -11.23 7.58 7.61
N ARG A 23 -10.16 8.16 8.17
CA ARG A 23 -8.89 8.35 7.45
C ARG A 23 -8.31 7.00 7.01
N ASP A 24 -8.20 6.05 7.92
CA ASP A 24 -7.57 4.76 7.64
C ASP A 24 -8.36 3.99 6.58
N GLY A 25 -9.69 3.94 6.70
CA GLY A 25 -10.56 3.34 5.68
C GLY A 25 -10.46 4.00 4.31
N LEU A 26 -10.40 5.34 4.26
CA LEU A 26 -10.19 6.05 3.00
C LEU A 26 -8.83 5.72 2.36
N LEU A 27 -7.76 5.68 3.16
CA LEU A 27 -6.41 5.36 2.69
C LEU A 27 -6.33 3.90 2.21
N ASP A 28 -6.95 2.97 2.93
CA ASP A 28 -7.03 1.56 2.55
C ASP A 28 -7.81 1.40 1.23
N ALA A 29 -8.96 2.08 1.08
CA ALA A 29 -9.74 2.06 -0.17
C ALA A 29 -8.93 2.57 -1.36
N MET A 30 -8.18 3.67 -1.18
CA MET A 30 -7.30 4.21 -2.23
C MET A 30 -6.17 3.23 -2.55
N GLY A 31 -5.52 2.67 -1.53
CA GLY A 31 -4.44 1.68 -1.69
C GLY A 31 -4.90 0.46 -2.48
N ASP A 32 -6.06 -0.08 -2.12
CA ASP A 32 -6.63 -1.27 -2.75
C ASP A 32 -7.01 -1.03 -4.21
N VAL A 33 -7.75 0.05 -4.49
CA VAL A 33 -8.24 0.38 -5.83
C VAL A 33 -7.10 0.68 -6.80
N PHE A 34 -6.13 1.50 -6.37
CA PHE A 34 -5.05 1.94 -7.27
C PHE A 34 -3.93 0.92 -7.41
N PHE A 35 -3.58 0.20 -6.35
CA PHE A 35 -2.39 -0.66 -6.34
C PHE A 35 -2.72 -2.14 -6.18
N VAL A 36 -3.41 -2.54 -5.11
CA VAL A 36 -3.54 -3.96 -4.74
C VAL A 36 -4.37 -4.73 -5.77
N PHE A 37 -5.59 -4.29 -6.08
CA PHE A 37 -6.48 -4.99 -6.99
C PHE A 37 -5.91 -5.08 -8.40
N SER A 38 -5.36 -3.98 -8.91
CA SER A 38 -4.68 -3.92 -10.21
C SER A 38 -3.48 -4.88 -10.27
N SER A 39 -2.66 -4.93 -9.21
CA SER A 39 -1.49 -5.81 -9.14
C SER A 39 -1.89 -7.29 -9.08
N ILE A 40 -2.90 -7.63 -8.28
CA ILE A 40 -3.44 -9.00 -8.20
C ILE A 40 -4.06 -9.43 -9.54
N ALA A 41 -4.84 -8.56 -10.17
CA ALA A 41 -5.44 -8.85 -11.48
C ALA A 41 -4.35 -9.13 -12.52
N THR A 42 -3.33 -8.27 -12.57
CA THR A 42 -2.17 -8.44 -13.48
C THR A 42 -1.43 -9.75 -13.20
N ALA A 43 -1.15 -10.06 -11.93
CA ALA A 43 -0.50 -11.29 -11.53
C ALA A 43 -1.31 -12.54 -11.94
N ARG A 44 -2.64 -12.50 -11.77
CA ARG A 44 -3.54 -13.59 -12.19
C ARG A 44 -3.52 -13.76 -13.71
N TYR A 45 -3.65 -12.68 -14.48
CA TYR A 45 -3.59 -12.76 -15.94
C TYR A 45 -2.23 -13.31 -16.43
N HIS A 46 -1.13 -12.91 -15.81
CA HIS A 46 0.20 -13.41 -16.18
C HIS A 46 0.36 -14.91 -15.89
N ARG A 47 -0.11 -15.35 -14.72
CA ARG A 47 -0.15 -16.77 -14.31
C ARG A 47 -1.05 -17.60 -15.23
N ASP A 48 -2.25 -17.12 -15.53
CA ASP A 48 -3.25 -17.83 -16.33
C ASP A 48 -2.80 -17.96 -17.80
N ALA A 49 -1.89 -17.09 -18.25
CA ALA A 49 -1.19 -17.22 -19.52
C ALA A 49 -0.02 -18.24 -19.50
N GLY A 50 0.23 -18.93 -18.38
CA GLY A 50 1.25 -19.98 -18.24
C GLY A 50 2.64 -19.48 -17.83
N ASN A 51 2.78 -18.22 -17.43
CA ASN A 51 4.07 -17.64 -17.05
C ASN A 51 4.34 -17.76 -15.54
N PRO A 52 5.60 -17.87 -15.10
CA PRO A 52 5.94 -17.81 -13.69
C PRO A 52 5.66 -16.41 -13.11
N VAL A 53 5.06 -16.38 -11.92
CA VAL A 53 4.71 -15.14 -11.21
C VAL A 53 5.25 -15.20 -9.78
N TYR A 54 5.87 -14.11 -9.35
CA TYR A 54 6.23 -13.86 -7.95
C TYR A 54 5.53 -12.57 -7.51
N PHE A 55 5.00 -12.57 -6.30
CA PHE A 55 4.22 -11.45 -5.76
C PHE A 55 4.60 -11.26 -4.29
N TYR A 56 4.70 -10.01 -3.85
CA TYR A 56 4.99 -9.66 -2.47
C TYR A 56 4.27 -8.36 -2.09
N GLU A 57 4.11 -8.16 -0.79
CA GLU A 57 3.67 -6.91 -0.20
C GLU A 57 4.77 -6.41 0.74
N PHE A 58 5.23 -5.18 0.53
CA PHE A 58 6.26 -4.59 1.38
C PHE A 58 5.61 -3.81 2.53
N GLN A 59 5.86 -4.24 3.78
CA GLN A 59 5.23 -3.66 4.97
C GLN A 59 6.21 -3.01 5.95
N HIS A 60 7.49 -2.94 5.62
CA HIS A 60 8.48 -2.36 6.53
C HIS A 60 8.53 -0.84 6.41
N ARG A 61 8.29 -0.13 7.52
CA ARG A 61 8.45 1.33 7.59
C ARG A 61 9.94 1.66 7.79
N PRO A 62 10.58 2.41 6.86
CA PRO A 62 11.99 2.77 7.02
C PRO A 62 12.18 3.70 8.23
N SER A 63 13.25 3.50 8.99
CA SER A 63 13.61 4.38 10.12
C SER A 63 13.79 5.84 9.69
N SER A 64 14.19 6.11 8.44
CA SER A 64 14.26 7.48 7.91
C SER A 64 12.91 8.19 7.79
N ALA A 65 11.79 7.49 7.98
CA ALA A 65 10.45 8.09 8.06
C ALA A 65 10.11 8.57 9.47
N GLU A 66 10.85 8.16 10.51
CA GLU A 66 10.64 8.59 11.89
C GLU A 66 10.84 10.11 12.00
N GLY A 67 9.87 10.80 12.62
CA GLY A 67 9.89 12.26 12.76
C GLY A 67 9.64 13.05 11.47
N VAL A 68 9.59 12.39 10.30
CA VAL A 68 9.32 13.01 8.99
C VAL A 68 7.87 12.79 8.56
N LEU A 69 7.39 11.55 8.69
CA LEU A 69 6.02 11.17 8.35
C LEU A 69 5.19 10.93 9.62
N PRO A 70 3.88 11.21 9.61
CA PRO A 70 3.00 10.86 10.73
C PRO A 70 3.08 9.38 11.08
N GLU A 71 2.87 9.05 12.36
CA GLU A 71 3.00 7.69 12.90
C GLU A 71 2.00 6.68 12.30
N PHE A 72 0.82 7.15 11.89
CA PHE A 72 -0.18 6.29 11.25
C PHE A 72 0.25 5.82 9.85
N VAL A 73 1.22 6.49 9.22
CA VAL A 73 1.75 6.06 7.93
C VAL A 73 2.60 4.81 8.16
N LYS A 74 2.34 3.74 7.41
CA LYS A 74 3.05 2.46 7.52
C LYS A 74 4.22 2.44 6.52
N ALA A 75 4.32 1.38 5.71
CA ALA A 75 5.10 1.39 4.49
C ALA A 75 4.35 2.19 3.42
N ASP A 76 4.79 3.42 3.21
CA ASP A 76 4.21 4.32 2.21
C ASP A 76 4.64 3.92 0.79
N HIS A 77 4.01 4.52 -0.22
CA HIS A 77 4.34 4.29 -1.62
C HIS A 77 5.83 4.56 -1.90
N GLY A 78 6.54 3.54 -2.40
CA GLY A 78 7.97 3.60 -2.71
C GLY A 78 8.90 3.35 -1.52
N ALA A 79 8.37 2.99 -0.34
CA ALA A 79 9.18 2.67 0.84
C ALA A 79 10.18 1.51 0.59
N GLU A 80 9.83 0.59 -0.30
CA GLU A 80 10.66 -0.57 -0.69
C GLU A 80 11.88 -0.17 -1.54
N ILE A 81 11.80 0.94 -2.28
CA ILE A 81 12.84 1.34 -3.26
C ILE A 81 14.20 1.48 -2.55
N ALA A 82 14.23 2.13 -1.39
CA ALA A 82 15.45 2.30 -0.61
C ALA A 82 16.10 0.95 -0.22
N PHE A 83 15.29 -0.07 0.07
CA PHE A 83 15.78 -1.40 0.44
C PHE A 83 16.25 -2.18 -0.77
N VAL A 84 15.51 -2.13 -1.88
CA VAL A 84 15.89 -2.78 -3.15
C VAL A 84 17.25 -2.28 -3.65
N PHE A 85 17.51 -0.97 -3.53
CA PHE A 85 18.79 -0.37 -3.93
C PHE A 85 19.85 -0.38 -2.82
N GLY A 86 19.57 -0.99 -1.66
CA GLY A 86 20.55 -1.13 -0.59
C GLY A 86 20.96 0.19 0.07
N LYS A 87 20.10 1.23 0.06
CA LYS A 87 20.34 2.51 0.74
C LYS A 87 20.85 2.35 2.18
N PRO A 88 20.36 1.41 3.01
CA PRO A 88 20.90 1.20 4.35
C PRO A 88 22.41 0.91 4.42
N PHE A 89 23.02 0.45 3.32
CA PHE A 89 24.45 0.15 3.22
C PHE A 89 25.28 1.29 2.62
N LEU A 90 24.65 2.38 2.18
CA LEU A 90 25.34 3.51 1.55
C LEU A 90 25.78 4.59 2.55
N ALA A 91 25.37 4.48 3.82
CA ALA A 91 25.77 5.38 4.91
C ALA A 91 27.10 4.95 5.58
N GLY A 92 28.08 4.54 4.76
CA GLY A 92 29.42 4.19 5.23
C GLY A 92 30.44 5.28 4.87
N ASP A 93 31.29 5.62 5.83
CA ASP A 93 32.39 6.57 5.71
C ASP A 93 33.23 6.38 4.43
N VAL A 94 33.30 7.44 3.63
CA VAL A 94 34.50 7.85 2.88
C VAL A 94 34.95 9.20 3.39
#